data_AF-A0A7D8YSM5-F1
#
_entry.id   AF-A0A7D8YSM5-F1
#
_cell.length_a   1.000
_cell.length_b   1.000
_cell.length_c   1.000
_cell.angle_alpha   90.00
_cell.angle_beta   90.00
_cell.angle_gamma   90.00
#
_symmetry.space_group_name_H-M   'P 1'
#
loop_
_entity.id
_entity.type
_entity.pdbx_description
1 polymer ?
#
loop_
_entity_poly.entity_id
_entity_poly.type
_entity_poly.pdbx_seq_one_letter_code
_entity_poly.pdbx_strand_id
1 'polypeptide(L)'
;MAILLVSTAWLGRRRNHEWPRSTALIKEETKMSKYYVTCGSQHLIIVAESPEAAALRLLDELLGEHVWIYDDAGLTEQDRRDHLVLEALLHLGSRVEVSERGVGRCEAGSFGVPELLDHWDRLMTAISRLFIAAGLAPRRVFPAPQAGADSPLSRKSPR
;
A
#
# COMPACT_ATOMS: atom_id res chain seq x y z
N MET A 1 -59.79 23.96 -6.21
CA MET A 1 -60.37 25.19 -5.63
C MET A 1 -60.81 24.92 -4.19
N ALA A 2 -60.62 25.89 -3.29
CA ALA A 2 -60.81 25.90 -1.81
C ALA A 2 -59.69 25.14 -1.05
N ILE A 3 -58.67 25.75 -0.42
CA ILE A 3 -58.49 26.94 0.48
C ILE A 3 -59.05 26.74 1.91
N LEU A 4 -58.13 26.95 2.86
CA LEU A 4 -58.25 27.38 4.28
C LEU A 4 -57.90 26.29 5.32
N LEU A 5 -56.70 26.33 5.92
CA LEU A 5 -56.25 27.17 7.06
C LEU A 5 -56.89 26.75 8.40
N VAL A 6 -56.08 26.10 9.25
CA VAL A 6 -56.08 26.37 10.68
C VAL A 6 -54.64 26.56 11.14
N SER A 7 -54.38 27.80 11.55
CA SER A 7 -53.21 28.28 12.23
C SER A 7 -53.47 28.19 13.74
N THR A 8 -52.48 27.79 14.55
CA THR A 8 -52.12 28.46 15.82
C THR A 8 -50.89 27.81 16.44
N ALA A 9 -49.82 28.59 16.45
CA ALA A 9 -48.76 28.69 17.44
C ALA A 9 -48.72 27.69 18.62
N TRP A 10 -47.58 27.02 18.76
CA TRP A 10 -47.00 26.81 20.09
C TRP A 10 -45.51 27.15 20.07
N LEU A 11 -45.20 28.23 20.76
CA LEU A 11 -43.88 28.82 20.94
C LEU A 11 -43.27 28.24 22.22
N GLY A 12 -42.03 27.77 22.14
CA GLY A 12 -41.09 27.85 23.26
C GLY A 12 -41.03 26.65 24.22
N ARG A 13 -39.99 25.83 24.03
CA ARG A 13 -39.06 25.49 25.12
C ARG A 13 -37.74 24.96 24.56
N ARG A 14 -36.77 25.86 24.40
CA ARG A 14 -35.34 25.49 24.32
C ARG A 14 -35.02 24.74 25.61
N ARG A 15 -34.72 23.44 25.51
CA ARG A 15 -33.98 22.72 26.54
C ARG A 15 -32.54 22.63 26.08
N ASN A 16 -31.68 23.31 26.82
CA ASN A 16 -30.25 23.19 26.77
C ASN A 16 -29.88 21.72 27.01
N HIS A 17 -29.53 21.00 25.95
CA HIS A 17 -28.63 19.87 26.08
C HIS A 17 -27.22 20.44 26.05
N GLU A 18 -26.74 20.83 27.24
CA GLU A 18 -25.33 21.03 27.50
C GLU A 18 -24.64 19.68 27.26
N TRP A 19 -24.03 19.54 26.09
CA TRP A 19 -23.01 18.54 25.86
C TRP A 19 -21.85 18.84 26.81
N PRO A 20 -21.34 17.86 27.58
CA PRO A 20 -20.12 18.05 28.31
C PRO A 20 -19.00 18.34 27.30
N ARG A 21 -18.30 19.45 27.55
CA ARG A 21 -17.07 19.85 26.86
C ARG A 21 -15.99 18.79 27.08
N SER A 22 -16.01 17.70 26.32
CA SER A 22 -14.88 16.80 26.13
C SER A 22 -14.15 17.13 24.83
N THR A 23 -13.86 18.43 24.63
CA THR A 23 -12.90 18.93 23.66
C THR A 23 -11.49 18.88 24.24
N ALA A 24 -11.10 17.70 24.72
CA ALA A 24 -9.71 17.28 24.82
C ALA A 24 -9.55 16.07 23.91
N LEU A 25 -10.02 16.22 22.66
CA LEU A 25 -9.65 15.31 21.58
C LEU A 25 -8.15 15.48 21.38
N ILE A 26 -7.44 14.44 21.79
CA ILE A 26 -6.01 14.21 21.65
C ILE A 26 -5.58 14.67 20.26
N LYS A 27 -4.96 15.85 20.19
CA LYS A 27 -4.11 16.21 19.06
C LYS A 27 -2.81 15.43 19.24
N GLU A 28 -2.89 14.10 19.10
CA GLU A 28 -1.72 13.35 18.64
C GLU A 28 -1.53 13.81 17.20
N GLU A 29 -0.78 14.90 17.07
CA GLU A 29 -0.08 15.17 15.85
C GLU A 29 0.81 13.94 15.65
N THR A 30 0.40 13.02 14.79
CA THR A 30 1.20 11.85 14.40
C THR A 30 2.45 12.43 13.74
N LYS A 31 3.46 12.67 14.58
CA LYS A 31 4.68 13.33 14.18
C LYS A 31 5.41 12.34 13.31
N MET A 32 5.25 12.48 12.00
CA MET A 32 6.01 11.66 11.07
C MET A 32 7.49 12.00 11.21
N SER A 33 8.26 10.99 11.61
CA SER A 33 9.69 11.09 11.82
C SER A 33 10.44 10.71 10.56
N LYS A 34 11.63 11.28 10.40
CA LYS A 34 12.54 10.93 9.31
C LYS A 34 13.39 9.73 9.76
N TYR A 35 13.33 8.65 8.99
CA TYR A 35 14.09 7.43 9.21
C TYR A 35 15.08 7.20 8.06
N TYR A 36 16.27 6.73 8.41
CA TYR A 36 17.27 6.16 7.53
C TYR A 36 17.12 4.65 7.63
N VAL A 37 16.72 4.02 6.54
CA VAL A 37 16.40 2.60 6.49
C VAL A 37 17.41 1.93 5.58
N THR A 38 17.98 0.81 6.01
CA THR A 38 18.99 0.07 5.25
C THR A 38 18.71 -1.42 5.24
N CYS A 39 18.91 -2.08 4.10
CA CYS A 39 18.82 -3.53 3.96
C CYS A 39 19.89 -4.01 2.99
N GLY A 40 20.95 -4.65 3.49
CA GLY A 40 22.11 -5.00 2.67
C GLY A 40 22.76 -3.76 2.04
N SER A 41 22.81 -3.70 0.72
CA SER A 41 23.32 -2.54 -0.05
C SER A 41 22.27 -1.44 -0.27
N GLN A 42 20.99 -1.73 -0.04
CA GLN A 42 19.88 -0.80 -0.26
C GLN A 42 19.74 0.17 0.92
N HIS A 43 19.53 1.45 0.63
CA HIS A 43 19.29 2.45 1.65
C HIS A 43 18.33 3.54 1.16
N LEU A 44 17.36 3.90 2.00
CA LEU A 44 16.37 4.94 1.71
C LEU A 44 16.17 5.83 2.93
N ILE A 45 15.74 7.07 2.67
CA ILE A 45 15.29 7.99 3.70
C ILE A 45 13.78 8.08 3.59
N ILE A 46 13.08 7.64 4.64
CA ILE A 46 11.62 7.49 4.64
C ILE A 46 11.05 8.35 5.77
N VAL A 47 9.99 9.09 5.47
CA VAL A 47 9.19 9.78 6.48
C VAL A 47 8.01 8.87 6.82
N ALA A 48 7.92 8.45 8.08
CA ALA A 48 6.90 7.50 8.52
C ALA A 48 6.45 7.77 9.95
N GLU A 49 5.33 7.17 10.34
CA GLU A 49 4.76 7.27 11.69
C GLU A 49 5.50 6.38 12.70
N SER A 50 6.18 5.33 12.24
CA SER A 50 6.94 4.41 13.09
C SER A 50 8.15 3.82 12.33
N PRO A 51 9.16 3.29 13.05
CA PRO A 51 10.29 2.61 12.42
C PRO A 51 9.87 1.33 11.66
N GLU A 52 8.87 0.61 12.13
CA GLU A 52 8.27 -0.54 11.43
C GLU A 52 7.66 -0.10 10.10
N ALA A 53 6.90 1.00 10.10
CA ALA A 53 6.29 1.54 8.88
C ALA A 53 7.36 1.98 7.87
N ALA A 54 8.46 2.57 8.35
CA ALA A 54 9.61 2.90 7.52
C ALA A 54 10.27 1.64 6.91
N ALA A 55 10.43 0.58 7.70
CA ALA A 55 10.98 -0.69 7.22
C ALA A 55 10.08 -1.36 6.17
N LEU A 56 8.77 -1.40 6.41
CA LEU A 56 7.81 -1.96 5.46
C LEU A 56 7.75 -1.14 4.17
N ARG A 57 7.89 0.18 4.25
CA ARG A 57 7.94 1.05 3.06
C ARG A 57 9.21 0.86 2.24
N LEU A 58 10.34 0.52 2.87
CA LEU A 58 11.54 0.11 2.12
C LEU A 58 11.29 -1.21 1.36
N LEU A 59 10.66 -2.21 1.99
CA LEU A 59 10.29 -3.44 1.27
C LEU A 59 9.33 -3.16 0.12
N ASP A 60 8.34 -2.31 0.33
CA ASP A 60 7.37 -1.94 -0.70
C ASP A 60 8.03 -1.29 -1.93
N GLU A 61 9.04 -0.45 -1.72
CA GLU A 61 9.81 0.15 -2.81
C GLU A 61 10.63 -0.91 -3.56
N LEU A 62 11.25 -1.85 -2.85
CA LEU A 62 12.12 -2.88 -3.44
C LEU A 62 11.34 -4.00 -4.14
N LEU A 63 10.14 -4.33 -3.64
CA LEU A 63 9.28 -5.38 -4.18
C LEU A 63 8.22 -4.84 -5.14
N GLY A 64 8.14 -3.51 -5.31
CA GLY A 64 7.16 -2.85 -6.18
C GLY A 64 7.19 -3.35 -7.62
N GLU A 65 8.38 -3.69 -8.13
CA GLU A 65 8.55 -4.25 -9.48
C GLU A 65 7.96 -5.67 -9.64
N HIS A 66 7.68 -6.36 -8.53
CA HIS A 66 7.12 -7.71 -8.52
C HIS A 66 5.62 -7.75 -8.18
N VAL A 67 4.96 -6.60 -8.00
CA VAL A 67 3.52 -6.54 -7.69
C VAL A 67 2.65 -7.20 -8.76
N TRP A 68 3.13 -7.30 -10.00
CA TRP A 68 2.42 -7.95 -11.11
C TRP A 68 2.04 -9.42 -10.82
N ILE A 69 2.76 -10.12 -9.94
CA ILE A 69 2.45 -11.53 -9.62
C ILE A 69 1.06 -11.68 -8.99
N TYR A 70 0.51 -10.62 -8.38
CA TYR A 70 -0.82 -10.61 -7.77
C TYR A 70 -1.96 -10.36 -8.77
N ASP A 71 -1.64 -9.94 -9.99
CA ASP A 71 -2.59 -9.78 -11.09
C ASP A 71 -2.63 -11.03 -11.99
N ASP A 72 -1.67 -11.94 -11.85
CA ASP A 72 -1.58 -13.15 -12.66
C ASP A 72 -2.50 -14.26 -12.13
N ALA A 73 -3.56 -14.55 -12.88
CA ALA A 73 -4.51 -15.61 -12.57
C ALA A 73 -3.93 -17.03 -12.71
N GLY A 74 -2.79 -17.19 -13.40
CA GLY A 74 -2.09 -18.46 -13.57
C GLY A 74 -1.23 -18.86 -12.38
N LEU A 75 -0.95 -17.93 -11.45
CA LEU A 75 -0.11 -18.19 -10.29
C LEU A 75 -0.94 -18.56 -9.06
N THR A 76 -0.54 -19.65 -8.41
CA THR A 76 -1.09 -20.00 -7.09
C THR A 76 -0.53 -19.07 -6.01
N GLU A 77 -1.15 -19.10 -4.82
CA GLU A 77 -0.64 -18.34 -3.67
C GLU A 77 0.75 -18.81 -3.24
N GLN A 78 1.04 -20.12 -3.39
CA GLN A 78 2.37 -20.67 -3.13
C GLN A 78 3.39 -20.17 -4.16
N ASP A 79 3.05 -20.15 -5.46
CA ASP A 79 3.97 -19.67 -6.51
C ASP A 79 4.35 -18.20 -6.28
N ARG A 80 3.39 -17.36 -5.89
CA ARG A 80 3.64 -15.95 -5.54
C ARG A 80 4.60 -15.83 -4.36
N ARG A 81 4.37 -16.63 -3.31
CA ARG A 81 5.19 -16.62 -2.10
C ARG A 81 6.61 -17.11 -2.39
N ASP A 82 6.77 -18.17 -3.16
CA ASP A 82 8.07 -18.70 -3.56
C ASP A 82 8.83 -17.70 -4.43
N HIS A 83 8.15 -17.03 -5.37
CA HIS A 83 8.73 -15.94 -6.17
C HIS A 83 9.28 -14.84 -5.25
N LEU A 84 8.48 -14.35 -4.30
CA LEU A 84 8.92 -13.29 -3.37
C LEU A 84 10.09 -13.71 -2.49
N VAL A 85 10.10 -14.95 -2.01
CA VAL A 85 11.20 -15.47 -1.20
C VAL A 85 12.48 -15.52 -2.02
N LEU A 86 12.41 -15.97 -3.28
CA LEU A 86 13.57 -15.99 -4.17
C LEU A 86 14.10 -14.58 -4.43
N GLU A 87 13.22 -13.62 -4.74
CA GLU A 87 13.63 -12.22 -4.94
C GLU A 87 14.26 -11.62 -3.68
N ALA A 88 13.68 -11.89 -2.52
CA ALA A 88 14.23 -11.43 -1.24
C ALA A 88 15.62 -12.03 -0.97
N LEU A 89 15.83 -13.32 -1.23
CA LEU A 89 17.13 -13.98 -1.03
C LEU A 89 18.21 -13.46 -1.98
N LEU A 90 17.82 -13.04 -3.19
CA LEU A 90 18.76 -12.54 -4.21
C LEU A 90 19.14 -11.07 -3.98
N HIS A 91 18.19 -10.25 -3.52
CA HIS A 91 18.35 -8.79 -3.54
C HIS A 91 18.35 -8.13 -2.16
N LEU A 92 17.85 -8.79 -1.11
CA LEU A 92 17.71 -8.21 0.22
C LEU A 92 18.73 -8.81 1.21
N GLY A 93 19.11 -8.00 2.20
CA GLY A 93 19.77 -8.51 3.40
C GLY A 93 18.81 -9.34 4.25
N SER A 94 19.31 -10.05 5.26
CA SER A 94 18.45 -10.81 6.18
C SER A 94 17.62 -9.92 7.12
N ARG A 95 18.04 -8.66 7.31
CA ARG A 95 17.42 -7.69 8.21
C ARG A 95 17.36 -6.30 7.57
N VAL A 96 16.37 -5.54 8.02
CA VAL A 96 16.22 -4.10 7.77
C VAL A 96 16.59 -3.36 9.04
N GLU A 97 17.61 -2.52 8.95
CA GLU A 97 18.07 -1.66 10.04
C GLU A 97 17.49 -0.26 9.89
N VAL A 98 16.97 0.32 10.97
CA VAL A 98 16.30 1.61 10.98
C VAL A 98 16.94 2.54 12.01
N SER A 99 17.21 3.77 11.60
CA SER A 99 17.80 4.82 12.42
C SER A 99 17.09 6.15 12.20
N GLU A 100 16.94 6.96 13.24
CA GLU A 100 16.52 8.38 13.11
C GLU A 100 17.73 9.30 12.90
N ARG A 101 18.94 8.81 13.21
CA ARG A 101 20.17 9.60 13.31
C ARG A 101 21.07 9.48 12.08
N GLY A 102 21.00 8.39 11.32
CA GLY A 102 21.76 8.25 10.08
C GLY A 102 21.99 6.80 9.64
N VAL A 103 22.53 6.65 8.44
CA VAL A 103 22.88 5.36 7.82
C VAL A 103 23.93 4.60 8.66
N GLY A 104 23.82 3.28 8.72
CA GLY A 104 24.76 2.41 9.45
C GLY A 104 24.50 2.31 10.95
N ARG A 105 23.33 2.76 11.41
CA ARG A 105 22.86 2.62 12.79
C ARG A 105 21.49 1.94 12.79
N CYS A 106 21.09 1.44 13.95
CA CYS A 106 19.86 0.66 14.12
C CYS A 106 19.09 1.00 15.41
N GLU A 107 19.32 2.18 15.99
CA GLU A 107 18.74 2.53 17.29
C GLU A 107 17.21 2.64 17.28
N ALA A 108 16.60 2.83 16.11
CA ALA A 108 15.15 2.91 15.99
C ALA A 108 14.51 1.53 15.74
N GLY A 109 15.27 0.55 15.24
CA GLY A 109 14.77 -0.81 15.07
C GLY A 109 15.63 -1.67 14.15
N SER A 110 15.48 -2.98 14.29
CA SER A 110 16.07 -4.00 13.42
C SER A 110 15.04 -5.10 13.19
N PHE A 111 14.59 -5.23 11.95
CA PHE A 111 13.46 -6.09 11.57
C PHE A 111 13.93 -7.20 10.64
N GLY A 112 13.45 -8.42 10.83
CA GLY A 112 13.78 -9.51 9.91
C GLY A 112 13.02 -9.34 8.59
N VAL A 113 13.73 -9.57 7.47
CA VAL A 113 13.10 -9.54 6.15
C VAL A 113 12.02 -10.60 5.98
N PRO A 114 12.15 -11.85 6.48
CA PRO A 114 11.09 -12.84 6.36
C PRO A 114 9.75 -12.40 6.95
N GLU A 115 9.77 -11.77 8.13
CA GLU A 115 8.56 -11.29 8.81
C GLU A 115 7.94 -10.09 8.10
N LEU A 116 8.78 -9.15 7.64
CA LEU A 116 8.30 -8.02 6.85
C LEU A 116 7.74 -8.45 5.49
N LEU A 117 8.37 -9.45 4.86
CA LEU A 117 7.90 -10.04 3.60
C LEU A 117 6.53 -10.68 3.78
N ASP A 118 6.32 -11.39 4.89
CA ASP A 118 5.02 -11.96 5.24
C ASP A 118 3.94 -10.90 5.45
N HIS A 119 4.27 -9.79 6.12
CA HIS A 119 3.35 -8.68 6.29
C HIS A 119 3.00 -8.01 4.96
N TRP A 120 4.00 -7.78 4.11
CA TRP A 120 3.80 -7.20 2.79
C TRP A 120 2.97 -8.11 1.89
N ASP A 121 3.27 -9.41 1.85
CA ASP A 121 2.53 -10.40 1.04
C ASP A 121 1.06 -10.50 1.44
N ARG A 122 0.79 -10.53 2.76
CA ARG A 122 -0.59 -10.51 3.28
C ARG A 122 -1.32 -9.23 2.90
N LEU A 123 -0.65 -8.08 2.97
CA LEU A 123 -1.22 -6.79 2.57
C LEU A 123 -1.57 -6.79 1.09
N MET A 124 -0.64 -7.18 0.22
CA MET A 124 -0.84 -7.20 -1.23
C MET A 124 -1.92 -8.21 -1.65
N THR A 125 -1.95 -9.39 -1.00
CA THR A 125 -3.02 -10.36 -1.18
C THR A 125 -4.39 -9.79 -0.78
N ALA A 126 -4.47 -9.08 0.35
CA ALA A 126 -5.71 -8.44 0.78
C ALA A 126 -6.16 -7.34 -0.20
N ILE A 127 -5.24 -6.52 -0.70
CA ILE A 127 -5.52 -5.48 -1.69
C ILE A 127 -6.01 -6.10 -3.02
N SER A 128 -5.34 -7.14 -3.51
CA SER A 128 -5.76 -7.86 -4.73
C SER A 128 -7.18 -8.41 -4.60
N ARG A 129 -7.48 -9.08 -3.47
CA ARG A 129 -8.83 -9.59 -3.18
C ARG A 129 -9.85 -8.46 -3.07
N LEU A 130 -9.49 -7.33 -2.46
CA LEU A 130 -10.35 -6.16 -2.35
C LEU A 130 -10.70 -5.58 -3.73
N PHE A 131 -9.73 -5.46 -4.63
CA PHE A 131 -9.99 -4.98 -6.00
C PHE A 131 -10.91 -5.90 -6.78
N ILE A 132 -10.68 -7.21 -6.70
CA ILE A 132 -11.57 -8.21 -7.31
C ILE A 132 -13.00 -8.08 -6.76
N ALA A 133 -13.15 -7.97 -5.44
CA ALA A 133 -14.45 -7.82 -4.79
C ALA A 133 -15.16 -6.51 -5.16
N ALA A 134 -14.41 -5.43 -5.41
CA ALA A 134 -14.93 -4.15 -5.86
C ALA A 134 -15.27 -4.12 -7.36
N GLY A 135 -15.06 -5.22 -8.09
CA GLY A 135 -15.26 -5.28 -9.55
C GLY A 135 -14.24 -4.45 -10.34
N LEU A 136 -13.13 -4.08 -9.72
CA LEU A 136 -12.03 -3.39 -10.37
C LEU A 136 -11.14 -4.44 -11.06
N ALA A 137 -10.76 -4.16 -12.30
CA ALA A 137 -9.76 -4.99 -12.96
C ALA A 137 -8.46 -4.94 -12.14
N PRO A 138 -7.80 -6.09 -11.88
CA PRO A 138 -6.47 -6.12 -11.30
C PRO A 138 -5.57 -5.16 -12.07
N ARG A 139 -4.90 -4.26 -11.34
CA ARG A 139 -4.21 -3.12 -11.95
C ARG A 139 -2.96 -3.63 -12.64
N ARG A 140 -3.07 -3.98 -13.93
CA ARG A 140 -1.89 -4.34 -14.74
C ARG A 140 -0.85 -3.24 -14.63
N VAL A 141 0.24 -3.52 -13.94
CA VAL A 141 1.41 -2.63 -13.82
C VAL A 141 2.13 -2.52 -15.16
N PHE A 142 1.97 -3.52 -16.04
CA PHE A 142 2.53 -3.50 -17.39
C PHE A 142 1.49 -3.14 -18.46
N PRO A 143 1.86 -2.30 -19.45
CA PRO A 143 1.04 -2.11 -20.63
C PRO A 143 0.83 -3.48 -21.31
N ALA A 144 -0.38 -3.70 -21.84
CA ALA A 144 -0.67 -4.91 -22.60
C ALA A 144 0.40 -5.10 -23.69
N PRO A 145 0.85 -6.34 -23.97
CA PRO A 145 1.71 -6.58 -25.12
C PRO A 145 0.99 -6.01 -26.34
N GLN A 146 1.63 -5.05 -27.01
CA GLN A 146 1.01 -4.42 -28.17
C GLN A 146 0.76 -5.51 -29.21
N ALA A 147 -0.51 -5.83 -29.44
CA ALA A 147 -0.95 -6.64 -30.56
C ALA A 147 -0.71 -5.81 -31.83
N GLY A 148 0.54 -5.75 -32.28
CA GLY A 148 0.97 -4.81 -33.30
C GLY A 148 2.48 -4.80 -33.51
N ALA A 149 3.06 -5.97 -33.78
CA ALA A 149 4.34 -6.06 -34.48
C ALA A 149 4.15 -7.02 -35.65
N ASP A 150 3.71 -6.41 -36.75
CA ASP A 150 3.73 -6.85 -38.12
C ASP A 150 4.50 -8.14 -38.39
N SER A 151 3.79 -9.14 -38.91
CA SER A 151 4.36 -10.31 -39.54
C SER A 151 5.20 -9.87 -40.77
N PRO A 152 6.53 -10.01 -40.77
CA PRO A 152 7.35 -9.58 -41.89
C PRO A 152 7.74 -10.78 -42.75
N LEU A 153 6.78 -11.60 -43.18
CA LEU A 153 7.03 -12.69 -44.15
C LEU A 153 5.92 -12.77 -45.21
N SER A 154 5.60 -11.61 -45.79
CA SER A 154 4.96 -11.54 -47.12
C SER A 154 5.88 -10.74 -48.05
N ARG A 155 7.05 -11.30 -48.35
CA ARG A 155 7.88 -10.83 -49.47
C ARG A 155 7.50 -11.68 -50.68
N LYS A 156 6.61 -11.12 -51.51
CA LYS A 156 6.36 -11.60 -52.87
C LYS A 156 7.69 -11.59 -53.63
N SER A 157 8.15 -12.74 -54.12
CA SER A 157 9.22 -12.80 -55.12
C SER A 157 8.63 -12.55 -56.50
N PRO A 158 9.15 -11.57 -57.27
CA PRO A 158 8.95 -11.53 -58.70
C PRO A 158 10.18 -12.03 -59.47
N ARG A 159 9.88 -12.79 -60.53
CA ARG A 159 10.72 -13.34 -61.61
C ARG A 159 11.42 -14.67 -61.35
#